data_AF-A0A0U0ZRK2-F1
#
_entry.id   AF-A0A0U0ZRK2-F1
#
_cell.length_a   1.000
_cell.length_b   1.000
_cell.length_c   1.000
_cell.angle_alpha   90.00
_cell.angle_beta   90.00
_cell.angle_gamma   90.00
#
_symmetry.space_group_name_H-M   'P 1'
#
loop_
_entity.id
_entity.type
_entity.pdbx_description
1 polymer ?
#
loop_
_entity_poly.entity_id
_entity_poly.type
_entity_poly.pdbx_seq_one_letter_code
_entity_poly.pdbx_strand_id
1 'polypeptide(L)'
;MTEIRSCSVVDRPVPELCAELRPVVAATQCSSEQPINIVIVGDSRAKRRAAGKAIGQLLAAQGITASAACARLKAIDLLGYTVPPPGISMLRTWDTAGSGVVMIEDVDAFVGPLKNRATFQCPAVMAVIGTILTVADRPDGPVICLADCSEAIDRLFAADSALRDCFDLRVHC
;
A
#
# COMPACT_ATOMS: atom_id res chain seq x y z
N MET A 1 0.92 9.49 -17.57
CA MET A 1 -0.20 8.83 -16.87
C MET A 1 0.11 7.35 -16.87
N THR A 2 0.57 6.83 -15.73
CA THR A 2 0.83 5.40 -15.57
C THR A 2 -0.52 4.72 -15.30
N GLU A 3 -0.85 3.67 -16.05
CA GLU A 3 -2.10 2.95 -15.87
C GLU A 3 -1.93 1.89 -14.77
N ILE A 4 -2.67 2.03 -13.67
CA ILE A 4 -2.66 1.05 -12.57
C ILE A 4 -3.39 -0.21 -13.05
N ARG A 5 -2.68 -1.32 -13.17
CA ARG A 5 -3.28 -2.61 -13.55
C ARG A 5 -4.26 -3.05 -12.49
N SER A 6 -5.42 -3.55 -12.87
CA SER A 6 -6.46 -3.97 -11.92
C SER A 6 -6.68 -5.49 -11.97
N CYS A 7 -6.82 -6.12 -10.81
CA CYS A 7 -7.14 -7.54 -10.68
C CYS A 7 -8.19 -7.72 -9.57
N SER A 8 -9.17 -8.59 -9.80
CA SER A 8 -10.15 -8.98 -8.78
C SER A 8 -9.80 -10.35 -8.23
N VAL A 9 -9.80 -10.45 -6.90
CA VAL A 9 -9.62 -11.70 -6.18
C VAL A 9 -10.89 -12.03 -5.42
N VAL A 10 -11.32 -13.27 -5.52
CA VAL A 10 -12.54 -13.75 -4.86
C VAL A 10 -12.19 -14.24 -3.46
N ASP A 11 -13.17 -14.27 -2.55
CA ASP A 11 -13.05 -14.67 -1.15
C ASP A 11 -12.51 -16.11 -1.00
N ARG A 12 -11.18 -16.24 -1.03
CA ARG A 12 -10.46 -17.51 -1.09
C ARG A 12 -9.37 -17.58 -0.02
N PRO A 13 -8.99 -18.80 0.41
CA PRO A 13 -7.80 -19.01 1.22
C PRO A 13 -6.54 -18.42 0.58
N VAL A 14 -5.60 -17.98 1.41
CA VAL A 14 -4.34 -17.34 0.98
C VAL A 14 -3.57 -18.10 -0.14
N PRO A 15 -3.43 -19.44 -0.12
CA PRO A 15 -2.74 -20.15 -1.20
C PRO A 15 -3.38 -19.98 -2.58
N GLU A 16 -4.71 -19.95 -2.63
CA GLU A 16 -5.47 -19.72 -3.87
C GLU A 16 -5.32 -18.27 -4.32
N LEU A 17 -5.34 -17.33 -3.37
CA LEU A 17 -5.08 -15.91 -3.60
C LEU A 17 -3.69 -15.67 -4.22
N CYS A 18 -2.67 -16.36 -3.71
CA CYS A 18 -1.32 -16.33 -4.28
C CYS A 18 -1.29 -16.85 -5.72
N ALA A 19 -2.08 -17.87 -6.06
CA ALA A 19 -2.14 -18.42 -7.41
C ALA A 19 -2.79 -17.44 -8.40
N GLU A 20 -3.85 -16.74 -8.00
CA GLU A 20 -4.53 -15.72 -8.80
C GLU A 20 -3.65 -14.48 -9.02
N LEU A 21 -2.94 -14.03 -7.99
CA LEU A 21 -2.10 -12.83 -8.06
C LEU A 21 -0.78 -13.05 -8.82
N ARG A 22 -0.27 -14.29 -8.87
CA ARG A 22 1.03 -14.64 -9.49
C ARG A 22 1.22 -14.11 -10.92
N PRO A 23 0.32 -14.37 -11.89
CA PRO A 23 0.51 -13.88 -13.26
C PRO A 23 0.49 -12.36 -13.33
N VAL A 24 -0.32 -11.70 -12.49
CA VAL A 24 -0.44 -10.24 -12.50
C VAL A 24 0.81 -9.58 -11.95
N VAL A 25 1.31 -10.06 -10.80
CA VAL A 25 2.56 -9.56 -10.21
C VAL A 25 3.73 -9.76 -11.17
N ALA A 26 3.87 -10.94 -11.77
CA ALA A 26 4.93 -11.21 -12.75
C ALA A 26 4.85 -10.28 -13.98
N ALA A 27 3.63 -10.05 -14.50
CA ALA A 27 3.44 -9.18 -15.65
C ALA A 27 3.70 -7.70 -15.33
N THR A 28 3.43 -7.26 -14.10
CA THR A 28 3.76 -5.90 -13.64
C THR A 28 5.27 -5.73 -13.49
N GLN A 29 5.97 -6.73 -12.96
CA GLN A 29 7.43 -6.69 -12.79
C GLN A 29 8.17 -6.59 -14.11
N CYS A 30 7.80 -7.41 -15.10
CA CYS A 30 8.48 -7.38 -16.39
C CYS A 30 8.33 -6.03 -17.13
N SER A 31 7.38 -5.19 -16.72
CA SER A 31 7.15 -3.87 -17.31
C SER A 31 7.78 -2.72 -16.53
N SER A 32 8.32 -2.95 -15.34
CA SER A 32 8.83 -1.89 -14.46
C SER A 32 10.29 -2.14 -14.07
N GLU A 33 11.14 -1.12 -14.25
CA GLU A 33 12.48 -1.08 -13.64
C GLU A 33 12.44 -0.65 -12.17
N GLN A 34 11.26 -0.27 -11.66
CA GLN A 34 11.03 0.28 -10.32
C GLN A 34 10.34 -0.74 -9.38
N PRO A 35 10.36 -0.52 -8.05
CA PRO A 35 9.66 -1.36 -7.09
C PRO A 35 8.16 -1.42 -7.40
N ILE A 36 7.56 -2.60 -7.33
CA ILE A 36 6.09 -2.71 -7.44
C ILE A 36 5.46 -2.16 -6.17
N ASN A 37 4.58 -1.17 -6.30
CA ASN A 37 3.69 -0.77 -5.22
C ASN A 37 2.24 -1.12 -5.52
N ILE A 38 1.49 -1.48 -4.48
CA ILE A 38 0.19 -2.14 -4.62
C ILE A 38 -0.88 -1.36 -3.86
N VAL A 39 -2.09 -1.33 -4.40
CA VAL A 39 -3.29 -0.88 -3.70
C VAL A 39 -4.23 -2.06 -3.55
N ILE A 40 -4.78 -2.26 -2.36
CA ILE A 40 -5.79 -3.27 -2.08
C ILE A 40 -7.09 -2.55 -1.74
N VAL A 41 -8.12 -2.76 -2.56
CA VAL A 41 -9.45 -2.21 -2.34
C VAL A 41 -10.46 -3.27 -1.97
N GLY A 42 -11.31 -2.98 -0.99
CA GLY A 42 -12.38 -3.88 -0.58
C GLY A 42 -13.07 -3.42 0.70
N ASP A 43 -14.37 -3.69 0.81
CA ASP A 43 -15.20 -3.24 1.93
C ASP A 43 -14.82 -3.94 3.24
N SER A 44 -14.36 -5.20 3.15
CA SER A 44 -13.95 -5.97 4.32
C SER A 44 -12.47 -5.75 4.65
N ARG A 45 -12.21 -5.14 5.81
CA ARG A 45 -10.84 -5.03 6.36
C ARG A 45 -10.16 -6.40 6.53
N ALA A 46 -10.92 -7.44 6.86
CA ALA A 46 -10.38 -8.80 7.00
C ALA A 46 -9.87 -9.35 5.66
N LYS A 47 -10.62 -9.11 4.57
CA LYS A 47 -10.23 -9.52 3.22
C LYS A 47 -9.00 -8.76 2.73
N ARG A 48 -8.97 -7.43 2.93
CA ARG A 48 -7.78 -6.60 2.63
C ARG A 48 -6.52 -7.13 3.32
N ARG A 49 -6.62 -7.50 4.59
CA ARG A 49 -5.51 -8.10 5.37
C ARG A 49 -5.08 -9.46 4.84
N ALA A 50 -6.02 -10.30 4.43
CA ALA A 50 -5.72 -11.59 3.82
C ALA A 50 -4.98 -11.43 2.49
N ALA A 51 -5.43 -10.47 1.66
CA ALA A 51 -4.75 -10.07 0.43
C ALA A 51 -3.33 -9.57 0.68
N GLY A 52 -3.12 -8.66 1.64
CA GLY A 52 -1.77 -8.19 1.99
C GLY A 52 -0.82 -9.33 2.41
N LYS A 53 -1.33 -10.29 3.19
CA LYS A 53 -0.56 -11.48 3.56
C LYS A 53 -0.20 -12.36 2.36
N ALA A 54 -1.15 -12.60 1.46
CA ALA A 54 -0.92 -13.39 0.25
C ALA A 54 0.11 -12.71 -0.67
N ILE A 55 0.00 -11.39 -0.83
CA ILE A 55 0.96 -10.59 -1.60
C ILE A 55 2.36 -10.75 -1.01
N GLY A 56 2.55 -10.60 0.30
CA GLY A 56 3.86 -10.81 0.93
C GLY A 56 4.44 -12.20 0.65
N GLN A 57 3.63 -13.25 0.79
CA GLN A 57 4.05 -14.62 0.48
C GLN A 57 4.41 -14.83 -0.98
N LEU A 58 3.63 -14.25 -1.90
CA LEU A 58 3.85 -14.34 -3.33
C LEU A 58 5.15 -13.63 -3.73
N LEU A 59 5.35 -12.40 -3.24
CA LEU A 59 6.53 -11.60 -3.53
C LEU A 59 7.81 -12.29 -3.05
N ALA A 60 7.79 -12.86 -1.83
CA ALA A 60 8.91 -13.60 -1.29
C ALA A 60 9.19 -14.88 -2.09
N ALA A 61 8.15 -15.63 -2.48
CA ALA A 61 8.28 -16.84 -3.29
C ALA A 61 8.84 -16.57 -4.70
N GLN A 62 8.67 -15.35 -5.22
CA GLN A 62 9.24 -14.90 -6.49
C GLN A 62 10.62 -14.23 -6.33
N GLY A 63 11.16 -14.15 -5.11
CA GLY A 63 12.46 -13.54 -4.83
C GLY A 63 12.46 -12.00 -4.93
N ILE A 64 11.28 -11.38 -4.94
CA ILE A 64 11.08 -9.94 -5.08
C ILE A 64 11.36 -9.25 -3.74
N THR A 65 10.87 -9.85 -2.67
CA THR A 65 11.08 -9.41 -1.30
C THR A 65 11.91 -10.43 -0.54
N ALA A 66 12.78 -9.97 0.36
CA ALA A 66 13.58 -10.88 1.19
C ALA A 66 12.73 -11.61 2.25
N SER A 67 11.52 -11.12 2.51
CA SER A 67 10.62 -11.62 3.55
C SER A 67 9.19 -11.71 3.04
N ALA A 68 8.46 -12.72 3.50
CA ALA A 68 7.02 -12.87 3.28
C ALA A 68 6.18 -12.04 4.27
N ALA A 69 6.82 -11.28 5.17
CA ALA A 69 6.14 -10.49 6.17
C ALA A 69 5.32 -9.36 5.54
N CYS A 70 4.11 -9.15 6.08
CA CYS A 70 3.26 -8.02 5.78
C CYS A 70 3.06 -7.24 7.09
N ALA A 71 3.89 -6.21 7.28
CA ALA A 71 3.76 -5.32 8.42
C ALA A 71 2.56 -4.39 8.19
N ARG A 72 1.73 -4.18 9.21
CA ARG A 72 0.48 -3.41 9.09
C ARG A 72 0.54 -2.18 9.95
N LEU A 73 0.17 -1.06 9.35
CA LEU A 73 0.10 0.26 9.98
C LEU A 73 -1.28 0.82 9.70
N LYS A 74 -1.91 1.50 10.65
CA LYS A 74 -3.09 2.31 10.34
C LYS A 74 -2.63 3.71 9.95
N ALA A 75 -3.27 4.29 8.94
CA ALA A 75 -2.98 5.65 8.50
C ALA A 75 -3.08 6.66 9.66
N ILE A 76 -4.07 6.50 10.55
CA ILE A 76 -4.23 7.39 11.72
C ILE A 76 -3.05 7.34 12.69
N ASP A 77 -2.38 6.20 12.82
CA ASP A 77 -1.21 6.04 13.69
C ASP A 77 0.03 6.75 13.09
N LEU A 78 0.05 6.93 11.76
CA LEU A 78 1.11 7.65 11.05
C LEU A 78 0.97 9.17 11.14
N LEU A 79 -0.23 9.68 11.38
CA LEU A 79 -0.51 11.11 11.50
C LEU A 79 -0.09 11.70 12.85
N GLY A 80 0.24 10.85 13.84
CA GLY A 80 0.84 11.24 15.10
C GLY A 80 -0.09 12.10 15.98
N TYR A 81 -0.78 11.45 16.93
CA TYR A 81 -1.20 12.10 18.18
C TYR A 81 -0.23 11.82 19.35
N THR A 82 0.85 11.07 19.11
CA THR A 82 1.90 10.77 20.10
C THR A 82 3.27 10.73 19.44
N VAL A 83 4.30 11.20 20.15
CA VAL A 83 5.73 11.09 19.81
C VAL A 83 6.06 9.64 19.42
N PRO A 84 6.75 9.36 18.29
CA PRO A 84 7.55 10.25 17.43
C PRO A 84 6.76 10.99 16.32
N PRO A 85 7.38 11.97 15.62
CA PRO A 85 6.74 12.74 14.56
C PRO A 85 6.08 11.90 13.45
N PRO A 86 5.09 12.45 12.73
CA PRO A 86 4.43 11.78 11.61
C PRO A 86 5.44 11.19 10.61
N GLY A 87 5.19 9.96 10.15
CA GLY A 87 6.08 9.25 9.20
C GLY A 87 7.29 8.54 9.83
N ILE A 88 7.79 8.94 11.02
CA ILE A 88 8.91 8.25 11.70
C ILE A 88 8.50 6.84 12.14
N SER A 89 7.24 6.65 12.56
CA SER A 89 6.70 5.32 12.85
C SER A 89 6.78 4.38 11.64
N MET A 90 6.65 4.92 10.43
CA MET A 90 6.77 4.14 9.20
C MET A 90 8.20 3.67 8.95
N LEU A 91 9.20 4.54 9.20
CA LEU A 91 10.62 4.18 9.09
C LEU A 91 11.03 3.09 10.10
N ARG A 92 10.54 3.16 11.34
CA ARG A 92 10.79 2.09 12.33
C ARG A 92 10.12 0.77 11.96
N THR A 93 8.89 0.84 11.45
CA THR A 93 8.17 -0.36 10.99
C THR A 93 8.81 -0.95 9.74
N TRP A 94 9.40 -0.14 8.87
CA TRP A 94 10.23 -0.62 7.77
C TRP A 94 11.42 -1.42 8.30
N ASP A 95 12.24 -0.86 9.19
CA ASP A 95 13.39 -1.58 9.77
C ASP A 95 12.99 -2.93 10.39
N THR A 96 11.78 -3.03 10.94
CA THR A 96 11.25 -4.25 11.55
C THR A 96 10.49 -5.18 10.59
N ALA A 97 9.96 -4.69 9.48
CA ALA A 97 9.31 -5.50 8.45
C ALA A 97 10.34 -6.31 7.63
N GLY A 98 11.60 -5.87 7.63
CA GLY A 98 12.56 -6.26 6.59
C GLY A 98 12.07 -5.82 5.21
N SER A 99 12.76 -6.22 4.14
CA SER A 99 12.39 -5.91 2.76
C SER A 99 11.15 -6.70 2.27
N GLY A 100 10.11 -6.84 3.11
CA GLY A 100 8.83 -7.51 2.82
C GLY A 100 7.79 -6.54 2.25
N VAL A 101 6.61 -6.51 2.87
CA VAL A 101 5.51 -5.61 2.52
C VAL A 101 5.14 -4.73 3.72
N VAL A 102 4.93 -3.43 3.48
CA VAL A 102 4.35 -2.50 4.46
C VAL A 102 2.97 -2.08 3.98
N MET A 103 1.93 -2.54 4.68
CA MET A 103 0.53 -2.24 4.39
C MET A 103 0.01 -1.12 5.29
N ILE A 104 -0.43 -0.02 4.68
CA ILE A 104 -1.08 1.12 5.34
C ILE A 104 -2.59 0.99 5.18
N GLU A 105 -3.27 0.73 6.29
CA GLU A 105 -4.71 0.50 6.38
C GLU A 105 -5.48 1.80 6.66
N ASP A 106 -6.72 1.85 6.18
CA ASP A 106 -7.69 2.90 6.51
C ASP A 106 -7.19 4.30 6.07
N VAL A 107 -6.68 4.39 4.84
CA VAL A 107 -6.05 5.60 4.27
C VAL A 107 -7.03 6.76 4.06
N ASP A 108 -8.33 6.54 4.21
CA ASP A 108 -9.34 7.62 4.32
C ASP A 108 -8.95 8.66 5.38
N ALA A 109 -8.17 8.28 6.40
CA ALA A 109 -7.62 9.20 7.40
C ALA A 109 -6.77 10.34 6.80
N PHE A 110 -6.16 10.15 5.63
CA PHE A 110 -5.35 11.17 4.96
C PHE A 110 -6.19 12.23 4.24
N VAL A 111 -7.36 11.85 3.76
CA VAL A 111 -8.25 12.72 2.98
C VAL A 111 -9.42 13.28 3.79
N GLY A 112 -9.70 12.71 4.96
CA GLY A 112 -10.74 13.16 5.88
C GLY A 112 -12.16 12.96 5.33
N PRO A 113 -13.22 13.22 6.12
CA PRO A 113 -14.58 13.05 5.64
C PRO A 113 -14.84 13.89 4.39
N LEU A 114 -15.68 13.41 3.47
CA LEU A 114 -16.00 14.03 2.16
C LEU A 114 -16.25 15.55 2.20
N LYS A 115 -16.76 16.07 3.32
CA LYS A 115 -17.10 17.49 3.52
C LYS A 115 -15.90 18.35 3.96
N ASN A 116 -14.74 17.78 4.26
CA ASN A 116 -13.59 18.51 4.80
C ASN A 116 -12.29 18.18 4.04
N ARG A 117 -12.13 18.78 2.85
CA ARG A 117 -10.91 18.65 2.03
C ARG A 117 -9.64 19.22 2.69
N ALA A 118 -9.77 20.00 3.76
CA ALA A 118 -8.61 20.60 4.45
C ALA A 118 -7.74 19.55 5.17
N THR A 119 -8.26 18.33 5.41
CA THR A 119 -7.48 17.25 6.03
C THR A 119 -6.26 16.87 5.21
N PHE A 120 -6.37 16.82 3.88
CA PHE A 120 -5.24 16.50 3.00
C PHE A 120 -4.10 17.54 3.09
N GLN A 121 -4.45 18.81 3.32
CA GLN A 121 -3.49 19.90 3.46
C GLN A 121 -2.84 19.98 4.85
N CYS A 122 -3.15 19.03 5.74
CA CYS A 122 -2.51 18.94 7.04
C CYS A 122 -1.01 18.65 6.85
N PRO A 123 -0.09 19.41 7.50
CA PRO A 123 1.34 19.16 7.41
C PRO A 123 1.75 17.72 7.77
N ALA A 124 1.03 17.09 8.71
CA ALA A 124 1.27 15.69 9.07
C ALA A 124 0.94 14.72 7.93
N VAL A 125 -0.17 14.95 7.20
CA VAL A 125 -0.55 14.14 6.02
C VAL A 125 0.51 14.30 4.93
N MET A 126 0.89 15.55 4.62
CA MET A 126 1.92 15.83 3.60
C MET A 126 3.26 15.18 3.94
N ALA A 127 3.67 15.19 5.22
CA ALA A 127 4.91 14.53 5.65
C ALA A 127 4.84 13.01 5.49
N VAL A 128 3.69 12.38 5.79
CA VAL A 128 3.49 10.93 5.60
C VAL A 128 3.49 10.58 4.12
N ILE A 129 2.79 11.34 3.27
CA ILE A 129 2.78 11.13 1.82
C ILE A 129 4.20 11.28 1.24
N GLY A 130 4.92 12.34 1.62
CA GLY A 130 6.31 12.52 1.21
C GLY A 130 7.22 11.37 1.62
N THR A 131 6.99 10.80 2.81
CA THR A 131 7.69 9.60 3.27
C THR A 131 7.33 8.40 2.38
N ILE A 132 6.03 8.15 2.13
CA ILE A 132 5.57 7.06 1.25
C ILE A 132 6.24 7.16 -0.13
N LEU A 133 6.23 8.33 -0.76
CA LEU A 133 6.86 8.57 -2.05
C LEU A 133 8.36 8.25 -2.02
N THR A 134 9.05 8.71 -0.98
CA THR A 134 10.50 8.45 -0.81
C THR A 134 10.79 6.96 -0.63
N VAL A 135 9.93 6.21 0.06
CA VAL A 135 10.13 4.76 0.26
C VAL A 135 9.75 3.99 -1.00
N ALA A 136 8.65 4.36 -1.65
CA ALA A 136 8.13 3.71 -2.85
C ALA A 136 9.10 3.75 -4.04
N ASP A 137 9.97 4.76 -4.09
CA ASP A 137 10.98 4.93 -5.14
C ASP A 137 12.28 4.13 -4.89
N ARG A 138 12.42 3.47 -3.73
CA ARG A 138 13.66 2.78 -3.38
C ARG A 138 13.70 1.32 -3.87
N PRO A 139 14.72 0.93 -4.66
CA PRO A 139 14.85 -0.44 -5.17
C PRO A 139 15.09 -1.49 -4.08
N ASP A 140 15.69 -1.09 -2.96
CA ASP A 140 15.98 -1.95 -1.80
C ASP A 140 14.90 -1.84 -0.69
N GLY A 141 13.89 -1.02 -0.92
CA GLY A 141 12.82 -0.74 0.02
C GLY A 141 11.78 -1.87 0.11
N PRO A 142 10.90 -1.82 1.13
CA PRO A 142 9.74 -2.69 1.18
C PRO A 142 8.77 -2.33 0.06
N VAL A 143 7.98 -3.30 -0.37
CA VAL A 143 6.82 -3.02 -1.21
C VAL A 143 5.78 -2.27 -0.38
N ILE A 144 5.39 -1.07 -0.85
CA ILE A 144 4.34 -0.29 -0.20
C ILE A 144 2.98 -0.78 -0.67
N CYS A 145 2.09 -0.97 0.29
CA CYS A 145 0.71 -1.36 0.04
C CYS A 145 -0.28 -0.40 0.71
N LEU A 146 -1.15 0.26 -0.05
CA LEU A 146 -2.27 1.05 0.50
C LEU A 146 -3.54 0.21 0.53
N ALA A 147 -4.32 0.28 1.61
CA ALA A 147 -5.49 -0.58 1.78
C ALA A 147 -6.71 0.14 2.36
N ASP A 148 -7.78 0.30 1.56
CA ASP A 148 -9.06 0.87 2.01
C ASP A 148 -10.25 0.51 1.07
N CYS A 149 -11.42 1.12 1.23
CA CYS A 149 -12.48 1.04 0.21
C CYS A 149 -12.07 1.79 -1.07
N SER A 150 -12.69 1.43 -2.19
CA SER A 150 -12.38 2.05 -3.49
C SER A 150 -12.54 3.57 -3.48
N GLU A 151 -13.59 4.08 -2.84
CA GLU A 151 -13.87 5.51 -2.76
C GLU A 151 -12.76 6.29 -2.04
N ALA A 152 -12.26 5.75 -0.93
CA ALA A 152 -11.18 6.39 -0.16
C ALA A 152 -9.87 6.45 -0.96
N ILE A 153 -9.52 5.35 -1.65
CA ILE A 153 -8.36 5.31 -2.55
C ILE A 153 -8.50 6.30 -3.69
N ASP A 154 -9.66 6.35 -4.35
CA ASP A 154 -9.89 7.24 -5.48
C ASP A 154 -9.79 8.71 -5.05
N ARG A 155 -10.30 9.04 -3.86
CA ARG A 155 -10.16 10.37 -3.26
C ARG A 155 -8.70 10.71 -2.94
N LEU A 156 -7.94 9.77 -2.39
CA LEU A 156 -6.52 9.98 -2.10
C LEU A 156 -5.72 10.25 -3.37
N PHE A 157 -5.93 9.47 -4.43
CA PHE A 157 -5.27 9.67 -5.72
C PHE A 157 -5.75 10.90 -6.48
N ALA A 158 -7.00 11.33 -6.28
CA ALA A 158 -7.48 12.61 -6.80
C ALA A 158 -6.86 13.81 -6.07
N ALA A 159 -6.48 13.63 -4.80
CA ALA A 159 -5.81 14.66 -4.01
C ALA A 159 -4.30 14.75 -4.33
N ASP A 160 -3.68 13.64 -4.73
CA ASP A 160 -2.26 13.57 -5.08
C ASP A 160 -1.98 12.65 -6.27
N SER A 161 -1.70 13.25 -7.42
CA SER A 161 -1.35 12.50 -8.62
C SER A 161 0.05 11.90 -8.58
N ALA A 162 0.98 12.51 -7.85
CA ALA A 162 2.33 11.96 -7.70
C ALA A 162 2.29 10.67 -6.88
N LEU A 163 1.49 10.64 -5.81
CA LEU A 163 1.23 9.41 -5.05
C LEU A 163 0.61 8.34 -5.93
N ARG A 164 -0.40 8.68 -6.74
CA ARG A 164 -1.03 7.73 -7.68
C ARG A 164 -0.01 7.09 -8.63
N ASP A 165 0.87 7.90 -9.21
CA ASP A 165 1.82 7.45 -10.23
C ASP A 165 2.87 6.47 -9.69
N CYS A 166 3.04 6.37 -8.36
CA CYS A 166 3.91 5.38 -7.72
C CYS A 166 3.29 3.97 -7.59
N PHE A 167 1.99 3.78 -7.88
CA PHE A 167 1.32 2.47 -7.71
C PHE A 167 1.05 1.80 -9.05
N ASP A 168 1.39 0.51 -9.13
CA ASP A 168 1.34 -0.24 -10.40
C ASP A 168 0.16 -1.20 -10.47
N LEU A 169 -0.31 -1.66 -9.31
CA LEU A 169 -1.31 -2.72 -9.20
C LEU A 169 -2.41 -2.37 -8.21
N ARG A 170 -3.67 -2.55 -8.62
CA ARG A 170 -4.87 -2.46 -7.80
C ARG A 170 -5.53 -3.83 -7.68
N VAL A 171 -5.65 -4.33 -6.47
CA VAL A 171 -6.25 -5.63 -6.13
C VAL A 171 -7.61 -5.39 -5.49
N HIS A 172 -8.67 -5.92 -6.07
CA HIS A 172 -10.04 -5.83 -5.56
C HIS A 172 -10.41 -7.09 -4.79
N CYS A 173 -10.88 -6.98 -3.55
CA CYS A 173 -11.20 -8.10 -2.65
C CYS A 173 -12.53 -7.94 -1.92
#